data_AF-A0A5U4SBR6-F1
#
_entry.id   AF-A0A5U4SBR6-F1
#
_cell.length_a   1.000
_cell.length_b   1.000
_cell.length_c   1.000
_cell.angle_alpha   90.00
_cell.angle_beta   90.00
_cell.angle_gamma   90.00
#
_symmetry.space_group_name_H-M   'P 1'
#
loop_
_entity.id
_entity.type
_entity.pdbx_description
1 polymer ?
#
loop_
_entity_poly.entity_id
_entity_poly.type
_entity_poly.pdbx_seq_one_letter_code
_entity_poly.pdbx_strand_id
1 'polypeptide(L)'
;MFSIIMENSYSQLKRQEGRIESAEFPLSRFLESTPSSIIEKLVPVTDSSLVVLNNTYVLFASELYTEERVSGDGVWIPYINLSVGVINKITLSKKNINYEYVLKYDFGKREVKDEVDLSFALDVNSSSYGLTRTHWAVKDKSINKVLSEVNNSLVVPFDIPLDLVIIVTDLGAIGNNKDENKSVDCLQDYVKFVLEMKADNECETFYRGHSDRKYLLEPSILRRDKDSGHYVHYFNEKELSSEMLTVQPSEFSSDKYMLDKLVRMQHFGLPTRLLDLTFNPLVALYFACETNNEIDGEVIILRTKKSAVKFYDSDTVSCLTNLSKLSYGQKEMLAQHIKEAKNKDSEFFQLNQKINNKNNIENKGVAIINGVTYLNATDECGHLLHSIKEEKPYFKDIIKPLDLGRVIFVRGRMSNSRISSQSGAFLLFGMDATLQETGDDDVTITRVTVKKKDIIKKQLEIMNIHASTIYPGLEKSAEEIKNKYKLV
;
A
#
# COMPACT_ATOMS: atom_id res chain seq x y z
N MET A 1 12.89 -4.62 18.47
CA MET A 1 12.03 -3.81 17.61
C MET A 1 12.52 -2.37 17.64
N PHE A 2 12.47 -1.66 16.51
CA PHE A 2 12.83 -0.25 16.43
C PHE A 2 11.96 0.44 15.37
N SER A 3 11.85 1.77 15.44
CA SER A 3 11.19 2.55 14.39
C SER A 3 12.20 3.06 13.37
N ILE A 4 11.82 3.11 12.10
CA ILE A 4 12.52 3.86 11.05
C ILE A 4 11.60 5.02 10.68
N ILE A 5 12.11 6.25 10.75
CA ILE A 5 11.41 7.44 10.28
C ILE A 5 12.22 8.04 9.14
N MET A 6 11.68 7.95 7.94
CA MET A 6 12.27 8.52 6.73
C MET A 6 11.57 9.82 6.36
N GLU A 7 12.33 10.88 6.13
CA GLU A 7 11.78 12.22 5.81
C GLU A 7 12.52 12.89 4.64
N ASN A 8 11.77 13.61 3.80
CA ASN A 8 12.33 14.37 2.67
C ASN A 8 13.31 15.46 3.13
N SER A 9 12.95 16.21 4.17
CA SER A 9 13.77 17.30 4.70
C SER A 9 14.46 16.92 6.01
N TYR A 10 15.64 16.29 5.91
CA TYR A 10 16.53 16.03 7.06
C TYR A 10 16.99 17.31 7.81
N SER A 11 16.67 18.49 7.29
CA SER A 11 16.89 19.79 7.92
C SER A 11 15.86 20.16 9.00
N GLN A 12 14.73 19.45 9.11
CA GLN A 12 13.69 19.75 10.11
C GLN A 12 13.92 19.10 11.49
N LEU A 13 14.76 18.06 11.58
CA LEU A 13 15.17 17.48 12.86
C LEU A 13 16.15 18.44 13.55
N LYS A 14 15.74 19.05 14.66
CA LYS A 14 16.57 19.96 15.45
C LYS A 14 17.75 19.20 16.06
N ARG A 15 18.97 19.69 15.77
CA ARG A 15 20.23 18.95 15.89
C ARG A 15 20.99 19.28 17.15
N GLN A 16 20.43 18.96 18.32
CA GLN A 16 21.20 19.02 19.57
C GLN A 16 21.09 17.69 20.29
N GLU A 17 22.18 16.94 20.25
CA GLU A 17 22.33 15.67 20.97
C GLU A 17 21.98 15.87 22.45
N GLY A 18 21.19 14.93 23.00
CA GLY A 18 20.79 14.95 24.40
C GLY A 18 19.66 15.93 24.79
N ARG A 19 19.09 16.70 23.86
CA ARG A 19 17.87 17.50 24.12
C ARG A 19 16.60 16.75 23.72
N ILE A 20 15.52 17.01 24.46
CA ILE A 20 14.18 16.56 24.09
C ILE A 20 13.65 17.52 23.03
N GLU A 21 13.35 16.97 21.86
CA GLU A 21 12.74 17.68 20.74
C GLU A 21 11.36 17.09 20.45
N SER A 22 10.49 17.87 19.80
CA SER A 22 9.15 17.43 19.39
C SER A 22 9.00 17.55 17.88
N ALA A 23 8.39 16.54 17.27
CA ALA A 23 8.08 16.50 15.84
C ALA A 23 6.69 15.91 15.59
N GLU A 24 6.17 16.16 14.40
CA GLU A 24 4.90 15.61 13.93
C GLU A 24 5.15 14.78 12.67
N PHE A 25 4.49 13.63 12.58
CA PHE A 25 4.55 12.75 11.42
C PHE A 25 3.14 12.44 10.90
N PRO A 26 2.88 12.48 9.60
CA PRO A 26 1.54 12.22 9.07
C PRO A 26 1.14 10.74 9.31
N LEU A 27 -0.04 10.52 9.91
CA LEU A 27 -0.60 9.19 10.17
C LEU A 27 -0.77 8.38 8.87
N SER A 28 -0.97 9.09 7.75
CA SER A 28 -1.11 8.54 6.42
C SER A 28 0.13 7.81 5.88
N ARG A 29 1.29 7.96 6.52
CA ARG A 29 2.54 7.31 6.12
C ARG A 29 3.12 6.42 7.22
N PHE A 30 2.32 6.18 8.26
CA PHE A 30 2.70 5.37 9.40
C PHE A 30 2.41 3.89 9.16
N LEU A 31 3.33 3.02 9.56
CA LEU A 31 3.35 1.57 9.31
C LEU A 31 3.63 1.17 7.85
N GLU A 32 4.09 2.09 7.00
CA GLU A 32 4.53 1.72 5.66
C GLU A 32 5.72 0.76 5.74
N SER A 33 5.75 -0.29 4.90
CA SER A 33 6.79 -1.33 4.93
C SER A 33 6.95 -2.02 6.28
N THR A 34 5.98 -1.93 7.20
CA THR A 34 6.01 -2.64 8.49
C THR A 34 5.58 -4.10 8.29
N PRO A 35 6.28 -5.09 8.89
CA PRO A 35 5.84 -6.48 8.84
C PRO A 35 4.40 -6.65 9.34
N SER A 36 3.63 -7.49 8.65
CA SER A 36 2.21 -7.73 8.97
C SER A 36 2.00 -8.17 10.42
N SER A 37 2.93 -8.95 10.98
CA SER A 37 2.93 -9.39 12.39
C SER A 37 2.92 -8.24 13.41
N ILE A 38 3.46 -7.08 13.03
CA ILE A 38 3.50 -5.87 13.86
C ILE A 38 2.29 -4.98 13.54
N ILE A 39 1.92 -4.85 12.26
CA ILE A 39 0.71 -4.11 11.84
C ILE A 39 -0.53 -4.66 12.56
N GLU A 40 -0.68 -5.99 12.61
CA GLU A 40 -1.77 -6.69 13.32
C GLU A 40 -1.91 -6.27 14.79
N LYS A 41 -0.84 -5.77 15.41
CA LYS A 41 -0.81 -5.36 16.81
C LYS A 41 -0.97 -3.85 17.02
N LEU A 42 -0.63 -3.04 16.02
CA LEU A 42 -0.67 -1.57 16.09
C LEU A 42 -1.95 -0.97 15.48
N VAL A 43 -2.68 -1.75 14.67
CA VAL A 43 -3.95 -1.33 14.05
C VAL A 43 -5.15 -1.80 14.90
N PRO A 44 -6.13 -0.92 15.21
CA PRO A 44 -6.21 0.49 14.83
C PRO A 44 -5.18 1.34 15.58
N VAL A 45 -4.66 2.37 14.90
CA VAL A 45 -3.71 3.30 15.49
C VAL A 45 -4.47 4.26 16.41
N THR A 46 -4.18 4.17 17.70
CA THR A 46 -4.78 4.91 18.81
C THR A 46 -3.67 5.36 19.75
N ASP A 47 -3.94 6.30 20.66
CA ASP A 47 -2.97 6.65 21.70
C ASP A 47 -2.50 5.40 22.47
N SER A 48 -3.43 4.49 22.81
CA SER A 48 -3.12 3.26 23.53
C SER A 48 -2.26 2.27 22.72
N SER A 49 -2.46 2.17 21.40
CA SER A 49 -1.64 1.31 20.55
C SER A 49 -0.31 1.95 20.14
N LEU A 50 -0.16 3.27 20.25
CA LEU A 50 1.12 3.95 20.01
C LEU A 50 2.02 3.93 21.24
N VAL A 51 1.48 3.86 22.47
CA VAL A 51 2.27 3.82 23.72
C VAL A 51 3.35 2.74 23.72
N VAL A 52 3.17 1.62 23.01
CA VAL A 52 4.20 0.58 22.87
C VAL A 52 5.46 1.03 22.12
N LEU A 53 5.39 2.13 21.37
CA LEU A 53 6.54 2.76 20.72
C LEU A 53 7.29 3.73 21.65
N ASN A 54 6.77 4.03 22.85
CA ASN A 54 7.51 4.80 23.83
C ASN A 54 8.74 4.04 24.30
N ASN A 55 9.83 4.76 24.49
CA ASN A 55 11.16 4.26 24.84
C ASN A 55 11.73 3.26 23.82
N THR A 56 11.24 3.28 22.57
CA THR A 56 11.86 2.53 21.48
C THR A 56 12.90 3.38 20.77
N TYR A 57 13.96 2.71 20.29
CA TYR A 57 14.95 3.35 19.43
C TYR A 57 14.34 3.68 18.07
N VAL A 58 14.82 4.78 17.51
CA VAL A 58 14.44 5.25 16.19
C VAL A 58 15.68 5.48 15.37
N LEU A 59 15.68 4.93 14.16
CA LEU A 59 16.60 5.31 13.09
C LEU A 59 15.93 6.39 12.25
N PHE A 60 16.42 7.62 12.36
CA PHE A 60 16.02 8.72 11.51
C PHE A 60 16.86 8.69 10.24
N ALA A 61 16.19 8.72 9.09
CA ALA A 61 16.83 8.70 7.79
C ALA A 61 16.28 9.81 6.90
N SER A 62 17.13 10.41 6.07
CA SER A 62 16.61 11.19 4.95
C SER A 62 16.08 10.27 3.84
N GLU A 63 15.18 10.78 3.01
CA GLU A 63 15.03 10.21 1.66
C GLU A 63 16.39 10.22 0.96
N LEU A 64 16.61 9.27 0.06
CA LEU A 64 17.80 9.18 -0.76
C LEU A 64 17.84 10.36 -1.74
N TYR A 65 18.96 11.06 -1.78
CA TYR A 65 19.16 12.19 -2.69
C TYR A 65 20.54 12.11 -3.32
N THR A 66 20.70 12.71 -4.49
CA THR A 66 21.97 12.72 -5.21
C THR A 66 22.60 14.10 -5.15
N GLU A 67 23.91 14.16 -4.97
CA GLU A 67 24.69 15.39 -5.13
C GLU A 67 25.84 15.16 -6.11
N GLU A 68 26.21 16.21 -6.83
CA GLU A 68 27.36 16.17 -7.74
C GLU A 68 28.67 16.08 -6.94
N ARG A 69 29.56 15.18 -7.36
CA ARG A 69 30.87 15.00 -6.74
C ARG A 69 31.67 16.30 -6.85
N VAL A 70 32.32 16.68 -5.74
CA VAL A 70 33.08 17.94 -5.60
C VAL A 70 34.20 18.09 -6.65
N SER A 71 34.61 17.00 -7.31
CA SER A 71 35.59 16.97 -8.40
C SER A 71 35.12 17.66 -9.70
N GLY A 72 33.84 17.99 -9.86
CA GLY A 72 33.32 18.71 -11.04
C GLY A 72 33.33 17.87 -12.32
N ASP A 73 33.38 16.54 -12.18
CA ASP A 73 33.38 15.54 -13.25
C ASP A 73 31.96 15.17 -13.72
N GLY A 74 30.91 15.84 -13.22
CA GLY A 74 29.51 15.56 -13.58
C GLY A 74 28.96 14.25 -13.01
N VAL A 75 29.68 13.61 -12.09
CA VAL A 75 29.28 12.34 -11.46
C VAL A 75 28.37 12.64 -10.27
N TRP A 76 27.15 12.10 -10.30
CA TRP A 76 26.18 12.21 -9.22
C TRP A 76 26.30 11.02 -8.28
N ILE A 77 26.43 11.29 -6.99
CA ILE A 77 26.61 10.27 -5.96
C ILE A 77 25.38 10.27 -5.05
N PRO A 78 24.81 9.08 -4.75
CA PRO A 78 23.70 8.96 -3.81
C PRO A 78 24.17 9.16 -2.37
N TYR A 79 23.42 9.95 -1.62
CA TYR A 79 23.64 10.26 -0.22
C TYR A 79 22.38 10.01 0.60
N ILE A 80 22.60 9.64 1.85
CA ILE A 80 21.57 9.56 2.88
C ILE A 80 22.11 10.18 4.16
N ASN A 81 21.25 10.86 4.91
CA ASN A 81 21.58 11.28 6.26
C ASN A 81 20.98 10.31 7.27
N LEU A 82 21.73 9.96 8.30
CA LEU A 82 21.29 9.02 9.33
C LEU A 82 21.55 9.56 10.73
N SER A 83 20.61 9.31 11.63
CA SER A 83 20.80 9.52 13.06
C SER A 83 19.99 8.52 13.88
N VAL A 84 20.44 8.27 15.10
CA VAL A 84 19.77 7.36 16.04
C VAL A 84 19.28 8.15 17.23
N GLY A 85 18.03 7.93 17.61
CA GLY A 85 17.41 8.53 18.78
C GLY A 85 16.49 7.57 19.52
N VAL A 86 15.81 8.09 20.52
CA VAL A 86 14.80 7.36 21.30
C VAL A 86 13.54 8.19 21.36
N ILE A 87 12.37 7.60 21.10
CA ILE A 87 11.07 8.25 21.33
C ILE A 87 10.77 8.17 22.82
N ASN A 88 10.51 9.30 23.46
CA ASN A 88 10.13 9.36 24.87
C ASN A 88 8.62 9.35 25.05
N LYS A 89 7.90 9.99 24.11
CA LYS A 89 6.45 10.15 24.18
C LYS A 89 5.88 10.20 22.78
N ILE A 90 4.72 9.58 22.61
CA ILE A 90 3.97 9.58 21.36
C ILE A 90 2.49 9.81 21.69
N THR A 91 1.84 10.62 20.85
CA THR A 91 0.41 10.95 20.97
C THR A 91 -0.18 11.09 19.60
N LEU A 92 -1.44 10.71 19.46
CA LEU A 92 -2.20 10.81 18.23
C LEU A 92 -2.99 12.13 18.23
N SER A 93 -2.76 12.94 17.21
CA SER A 93 -3.67 14.00 16.81
C SER A 93 -4.40 13.57 15.54
N LYS A 94 -5.61 14.09 15.29
CA LYS A 94 -6.55 13.66 14.23
C LYS A 94 -5.91 13.02 12.98
N LYS A 95 -4.91 13.69 12.37
CA LYS A 95 -4.21 13.21 11.17
C LYS A 95 -2.70 13.05 11.33
N ASN A 96 -2.12 13.42 12.49
CA ASN A 96 -0.67 13.41 12.72
C ASN A 96 -0.34 12.67 14.01
N ILE A 97 0.76 11.94 13.99
CA ILE A 97 1.42 11.38 15.16
C ILE A 97 2.40 12.43 15.68
N ASN A 98 2.18 12.90 16.89
CA ASN A 98 3.07 13.83 17.56
C ASN A 98 3.98 13.05 18.50
N TYR A 99 5.28 13.22 18.37
CA TYR A 99 6.25 12.48 19.18
C TYR A 99 7.36 13.38 19.71
N GLU A 100 7.79 13.07 20.93
CA GLU A 100 8.96 13.65 21.57
C GLU A 100 10.11 12.64 21.48
N TYR A 101 11.29 13.10 21.07
CA TYR A 101 12.46 12.24 20.92
C TYR A 101 13.72 12.89 21.47
N VAL A 102 14.72 12.06 21.78
CA VAL A 102 16.07 12.49 22.14
C VAL A 102 17.05 11.87 21.15
N LEU A 103 17.81 12.71 20.45
CA LEU A 103 18.88 12.24 19.58
C LEU A 103 20.04 11.72 20.42
N LYS A 104 20.48 10.50 20.13
CA LYS A 104 21.63 9.84 20.76
C LYS A 104 22.91 10.05 19.97
N TYR A 105 22.81 10.01 18.65
CA TYR A 105 23.96 10.16 17.77
C TYR A 105 23.52 10.62 16.37
N ASP A 106 24.23 11.61 15.80
CA ASP A 106 24.06 12.02 14.41
C ASP A 106 25.20 11.49 13.54
N PHE A 107 24.91 10.54 12.64
CA PHE A 107 25.90 10.11 11.64
C PHE A 107 26.08 11.16 10.54
N GLY A 108 25.15 12.11 10.39
CA GLY A 108 25.17 13.10 9.33
C GLY A 108 25.09 12.48 7.94
N LYS A 109 25.61 13.22 6.95
CA LYS A 109 25.59 12.84 5.53
C LYS A 109 26.56 11.69 5.24
N ARG A 110 26.07 10.64 4.58
CA ARG A 110 26.82 9.44 4.19
C ARG A 110 26.57 9.05 2.75
N GLU A 111 27.65 8.66 2.07
CA GLU A 111 27.63 8.15 0.70
C GLU A 111 27.12 6.72 0.68
N VAL A 112 26.21 6.42 -0.26
CA VAL A 112 25.64 5.10 -0.48
C VAL A 112 26.41 4.38 -1.57
N LYS A 113 26.92 3.17 -1.28
CA LYS A 113 27.64 2.34 -2.24
C LYS A 113 26.69 1.58 -3.17
N ASP A 114 25.65 0.99 -2.58
CA ASP A 114 24.65 0.18 -3.29
C ASP A 114 23.27 0.45 -2.69
N GLU A 115 22.34 0.92 -3.53
CA GLU A 115 20.98 1.25 -3.11
C GLU A 115 20.12 0.02 -2.82
N VAL A 116 20.38 -1.10 -3.51
CA VAL A 116 19.64 -2.35 -3.34
C VAL A 116 19.98 -2.97 -1.99
N ASP A 117 21.27 -3.05 -1.68
CA ASP A 117 21.73 -3.55 -0.38
C ASP A 117 21.24 -2.67 0.77
N LEU A 118 21.23 -1.34 0.59
CA LEU A 118 20.69 -0.42 1.58
C LEU A 118 19.18 -0.62 1.79
N SER A 119 18.42 -0.81 0.71
CA SER A 119 16.98 -1.09 0.77
C SER A 119 16.72 -2.38 1.55
N PHE A 120 17.50 -3.42 1.27
CA PHE A 120 17.44 -4.70 1.96
C PHE A 120 17.78 -4.56 3.46
N ALA A 121 18.86 -3.84 3.77
CA ALA A 121 19.32 -3.61 5.15
C ALA A 121 18.26 -2.87 5.99
N LEU A 122 17.66 -1.83 5.42
CA LEU A 122 16.59 -1.06 6.08
C LEU A 122 15.24 -1.79 6.03
N ASP A 123 15.17 -2.94 5.36
CA ASP A 123 13.95 -3.71 5.14
C ASP A 123 12.84 -2.87 4.49
N VAL A 124 13.28 -1.86 3.74
CA VAL A 124 12.44 -0.98 2.97
C VAL A 124 12.21 -1.74 1.68
N ASN A 125 10.95 -2.08 1.38
CA ASN A 125 10.50 -2.99 0.31
C ASN A 125 11.49 -3.16 -0.84
N SER A 126 11.64 -4.37 -1.39
CA SER A 126 12.57 -4.76 -2.47
C SER A 126 12.59 -3.83 -3.70
N SER A 127 11.62 -2.94 -3.85
CA SER A 127 11.58 -1.83 -4.78
C SER A 127 12.16 -0.54 -4.15
N SER A 128 13.04 0.16 -4.88
CA SER A 128 13.69 1.44 -4.53
C SER A 128 12.80 2.62 -4.09
N TYR A 129 11.48 2.44 -4.03
CA TYR A 129 10.51 3.47 -3.64
C TYR A 129 10.54 3.81 -2.16
N GLY A 130 10.77 2.85 -1.28
CA GLY A 130 10.72 3.17 0.14
C GLY A 130 11.91 4.02 0.59
N LEU A 131 13.08 3.96 -0.09
CA LEU A 131 14.22 4.85 0.17
C LEU A 131 14.01 6.27 -0.34
N THR A 132 13.00 6.49 -1.19
CA THR A 132 12.74 7.77 -1.87
C THR A 132 11.39 8.36 -1.46
N ARG A 133 10.85 7.92 -0.32
CA ARG A 133 9.54 8.33 0.16
C ARG A 133 9.52 8.47 1.67
N THR A 134 8.96 9.58 2.13
CA THR A 134 8.69 9.86 3.54
C THR A 134 7.70 8.83 4.09
N HIS A 135 8.16 8.06 5.07
CA HIS A 135 7.40 6.98 5.70
C HIS A 135 7.93 6.64 7.10
N TRP A 136 7.07 6.07 7.93
CA TRP A 136 7.45 5.52 9.23
C TRP A 136 7.16 4.02 9.23
N ALA A 137 8.20 3.21 9.43
CA ALA A 137 8.09 1.76 9.57
C ALA A 137 8.45 1.32 10.99
N VAL A 138 7.82 0.26 11.49
CA VAL A 138 8.24 -0.44 12.72
C VAL A 138 8.84 -1.78 12.31
N LYS A 139 10.01 -2.12 12.84
CA LYS A 139 10.76 -3.33 12.47
C LYS A 139 10.94 -4.23 13.68
N ASP A 140 10.73 -5.51 13.51
CA ASP A 140 10.98 -6.55 14.53
C ASP A 140 12.45 -6.99 14.60
N LYS A 141 13.29 -6.51 13.68
CA LYS A 141 14.72 -6.77 13.65
C LYS A 141 15.45 -6.06 14.80
N SER A 142 16.66 -6.55 15.09
CA SER A 142 17.61 -5.84 15.93
C SER A 142 18.18 -4.66 15.15
N ILE A 143 18.20 -3.47 15.77
CA ILE A 143 18.84 -2.28 15.19
C ILE A 143 20.32 -2.57 14.84
N ASN A 144 20.94 -3.53 15.53
CA ASN A 144 22.35 -3.94 15.35
C ASN A 144 22.59 -4.55 13.99
N LYS A 145 21.71 -5.48 13.62
CA LYS A 145 21.79 -6.18 12.34
C LYS A 145 21.61 -5.16 11.21
N VAL A 146 20.61 -4.29 11.35
CA VAL A 146 20.32 -3.23 10.39
C VAL A 146 21.50 -2.26 10.28
N LEU A 147 22.02 -1.72 11.39
CA LEU A 147 23.17 -0.81 11.36
C LEU A 147 24.44 -1.46 10.79
N SER A 148 24.68 -2.76 11.07
CA SER A 148 25.82 -3.48 10.50
C SER A 148 25.72 -3.68 9.00
N GLU A 149 24.51 -3.98 8.50
CA GLU A 149 24.23 -4.14 7.07
C GLU A 149 24.31 -2.77 6.37
N VAL A 150 23.70 -1.74 6.97
CA VAL A 150 23.78 -0.35 6.50
C VAL A 150 25.22 0.15 6.46
N ASN A 151 26.04 -0.15 7.47
CA ASN A 151 27.45 0.26 7.48
C ASN A 151 28.25 -0.35 6.31
N ASN A 152 27.95 -1.60 5.93
CA ASN A 152 28.59 -2.21 4.78
C ASN A 152 28.20 -1.49 3.48
N SER A 153 26.93 -1.08 3.36
CA SER A 153 26.36 -0.33 2.24
C SER A 153 26.73 1.15 2.22
N LEU A 154 27.30 1.71 3.28
CA LEU A 154 27.69 3.12 3.39
C LEU A 154 29.21 3.29 3.49
N VAL A 155 29.70 4.50 3.20
CA VAL A 155 31.05 4.93 3.58
C VAL A 155 30.96 5.71 4.90
N VAL A 156 31.21 5.01 6.01
CA VAL A 156 31.37 5.63 7.32
C VAL A 156 32.86 5.66 7.65
N PRO A 157 33.45 6.83 7.96
CA PRO A 157 34.90 6.95 8.21
C PRO A 157 35.32 6.42 9.60
N PHE A 158 34.42 5.77 10.33
CA PHE A 158 34.65 5.24 11.67
C PHE A 158 33.64 4.11 11.98
N ASP A 159 33.96 3.29 12.98
CA ASP A 159 33.08 2.24 13.46
C ASP A 159 31.90 2.80 14.26
N ILE A 160 30.71 2.23 14.06
CA ILE A 160 29.49 2.60 14.80
C ILE A 160 29.62 2.13 16.26
N PRO A 161 29.52 3.02 17.27
CA PRO A 161 29.62 2.66 18.68
C PRO A 161 28.60 1.59 19.12
N LEU A 162 29.06 0.57 19.87
CA LEU A 162 28.27 -0.59 20.30
C LEU A 162 27.20 -0.26 21.36
N ASP A 163 27.28 0.90 22.00
CA ASP A 163 26.31 1.43 22.95
C ASP A 163 25.08 2.05 22.25
N LEU A 164 25.17 2.35 20.95
CA LEU A 164 24.02 2.66 20.09
C LEU A 164 23.25 1.39 19.65
N VAL A 165 23.72 0.20 20.07
CA VAL A 165 23.46 -1.11 19.45
C VAL A 165 22.76 -2.06 20.47
N ILE A 166 21.93 -1.56 21.40
CA ILE A 166 21.08 -2.40 22.30
C ILE A 166 19.83 -1.58 22.74
N ILE A 167 18.60 -2.07 23.00
CA ILE A 167 18.02 -3.40 23.31
C ILE A 167 16.70 -3.67 22.56
N VAL A 168 16.53 -4.96 22.25
CA VAL A 168 15.31 -5.66 21.80
C VAL A 168 14.16 -5.47 22.79
N THR A 169 13.14 -4.71 22.40
CA THR A 169 11.81 -4.74 23.03
C THR A 169 11.12 -6.09 22.77
N ASP A 170 10.69 -6.75 23.85
CA ASP A 170 9.96 -8.02 23.82
C ASP A 170 8.56 -7.82 23.18
N LEU A 171 8.36 -8.42 22.00
CA LEU A 171 7.08 -8.45 21.26
C LEU A 171 5.93 -9.10 22.06
N GLY A 172 6.24 -9.82 23.15
CA GLY A 172 5.29 -10.45 24.05
C GLY A 172 4.55 -9.48 24.97
N ALA A 173 5.08 -8.27 25.19
CA ALA A 173 4.44 -7.22 25.99
C ALA A 173 3.39 -6.40 25.22
N ILE A 174 3.22 -6.66 23.92
CA ILE A 174 2.21 -6.02 23.07
C ILE A 174 0.86 -6.70 23.35
N GLY A 175 0.38 -6.52 24.58
CA GLY A 175 -0.88 -7.04 25.07
C GLY A 175 -2.02 -6.08 24.77
N ASN A 176 -2.96 -6.56 23.95
CA ASN A 176 -4.41 -6.45 24.16
C ASN A 176 -5.01 -5.10 24.61
N ASN A 177 -4.48 -3.96 24.19
CA ASN A 177 -5.25 -2.71 24.27
C ASN A 177 -6.24 -2.66 23.09
N LYS A 178 -7.26 -3.53 23.16
CA LYS A 178 -8.37 -3.65 22.20
C LYS A 178 -9.51 -2.67 22.47
N ASP A 179 -9.37 -1.76 23.43
CA ASP A 179 -10.45 -0.91 23.91
C ASP A 179 -10.37 0.51 23.34
N GLU A 180 -10.69 0.62 22.05
CA GLU A 180 -11.38 1.79 21.47
C GLU A 180 -12.07 1.45 20.13
N ASN A 181 -12.24 0.16 19.81
CA ASN A 181 -12.96 -0.26 18.61
C ASN A 181 -14.47 -0.23 18.85
N LYS A 182 -15.20 0.44 17.95
CA LYS A 182 -16.65 0.24 17.82
C LYS A 182 -16.89 -1.22 17.44
N SER A 183 -17.42 -1.99 18.38
CA SER A 183 -17.78 -3.39 18.17
C SER A 183 -19.28 -3.55 18.07
N VAL A 184 -19.74 -4.38 17.15
CA VAL A 184 -21.14 -4.76 16.99
C VAL A 184 -21.28 -6.25 17.21
N ASP A 185 -22.36 -6.66 17.87
CA ASP A 185 -22.66 -8.06 18.14
C ASP A 185 -24.06 -8.47 17.64
N CYS A 186 -24.79 -7.53 17.04
CA CYS A 186 -26.06 -7.73 16.36
C CYS A 186 -26.20 -6.83 15.12
N LEU A 187 -27.09 -7.22 14.21
CA LEU A 187 -27.36 -6.51 12.97
C LEU A 187 -27.93 -5.11 13.21
N GLN A 188 -28.78 -4.94 14.22
CA GLN A 188 -29.45 -3.68 14.53
C GLN A 188 -28.44 -2.59 14.87
N ASP A 189 -27.45 -2.90 15.71
CA ASP A 189 -26.41 -1.97 16.11
C ASP A 189 -25.53 -1.57 14.93
N TYR A 190 -25.22 -2.53 14.06
CA TYR A 190 -24.49 -2.25 12.83
C TYR A 190 -25.26 -1.33 11.88
N VAL A 191 -26.54 -1.61 11.64
CA VAL A 191 -27.39 -0.76 10.78
C VAL A 191 -27.52 0.64 11.37
N LYS A 192 -27.78 0.75 12.67
CA LYS A 192 -27.82 2.04 13.37
C LYS A 192 -26.52 2.81 13.18
N PHE A 193 -25.39 2.15 13.39
CA PHE A 193 -24.06 2.74 13.20
C PHE A 193 -23.87 3.28 11.77
N VAL A 194 -24.24 2.51 10.74
CA VAL A 194 -24.11 2.94 9.34
C VAL A 194 -25.03 4.13 9.03
N LEU A 195 -26.26 4.14 9.55
CA LEU A 195 -27.22 5.23 9.34
C LEU A 195 -26.82 6.54 10.05
N GLU A 196 -26.10 6.46 11.16
CA GLU A 196 -25.57 7.62 11.88
C GLU A 196 -24.33 8.25 11.21
N MET A 197 -23.73 7.57 10.24
CA MET A 197 -22.61 8.14 9.47
C MET A 197 -23.11 9.31 8.61
N LYS A 198 -22.49 10.49 8.77
CA LYS A 198 -22.84 11.67 7.98
C LYS A 198 -22.62 11.39 6.49
N ALA A 199 -23.70 11.47 5.72
CA ALA A 199 -23.62 11.53 4.27
C ALA A 199 -22.86 12.80 3.86
N ASP A 200 -21.86 12.63 3.00
CA ASP A 200 -21.11 13.71 2.38
C ASP A 200 -21.28 13.55 0.88
N ASN A 201 -21.86 14.57 0.23
CA ASN A 201 -22.21 14.50 -1.18
C ASN A 201 -20.97 14.49 -2.09
N GLU A 202 -19.80 14.92 -1.60
CA GLU A 202 -18.55 14.93 -2.36
C GLU A 202 -17.73 13.64 -2.20
N CYS A 203 -18.08 12.82 -1.21
CA CYS A 203 -17.41 11.57 -0.94
C CYS A 203 -18.25 10.36 -1.39
N GLU A 204 -17.54 9.31 -1.75
CA GLU A 204 -18.07 7.99 -2.01
C GLU A 204 -17.68 7.05 -0.86
N THR A 205 -18.58 6.16 -0.46
CA THR A 205 -18.33 5.21 0.65
C THR A 205 -18.36 3.78 0.12
N PHE A 206 -17.35 3.01 0.52
CA PHE A 206 -17.17 1.62 0.18
C PHE A 206 -17.03 0.80 1.46
N TYR A 207 -17.41 -0.46 1.39
CA TYR A 207 -17.35 -1.40 2.50
C TYR A 207 -16.58 -2.65 2.08
N ARG A 208 -15.89 -3.26 3.03
CA ARG A 208 -15.26 -4.58 2.87
C ARG A 208 -15.41 -5.38 4.16
N GLY A 209 -15.84 -6.63 4.04
CA GLY A 209 -15.84 -7.57 5.14
C GLY A 209 -14.56 -8.40 5.16
N HIS A 210 -13.98 -8.54 6.34
CA HIS A 210 -12.94 -9.52 6.63
C HIS A 210 -13.44 -10.46 7.70
N SER A 211 -13.40 -11.76 7.44
CA SER A 211 -13.78 -12.76 8.44
C SER A 211 -12.72 -12.93 9.52
N ASP A 212 -11.48 -12.48 9.32
CA ASP A 212 -10.46 -12.43 10.36
C ASP A 212 -9.89 -11.01 10.39
N ARG A 213 -9.87 -10.40 11.58
CA ARG A 213 -9.27 -9.09 11.83
C ARG A 213 -7.79 -8.98 11.46
N LYS A 214 -7.10 -10.11 11.32
CA LYS A 214 -5.69 -10.15 10.91
C LYS A 214 -5.50 -9.95 9.41
N TYR A 215 -6.57 -9.97 8.62
CA TYR A 215 -6.46 -9.77 7.20
C TYR A 215 -6.13 -8.31 6.87
N LEU A 216 -5.15 -8.13 5.98
CA LEU A 216 -4.75 -6.82 5.47
C LEU A 216 -5.58 -6.43 4.24
N LEU A 217 -5.63 -5.13 3.96
CA LEU A 217 -6.21 -4.54 2.75
C LEU A 217 -5.27 -4.71 1.55
N GLU A 218 -4.85 -5.96 1.32
CA GLU A 218 -3.88 -6.33 0.29
C GLU A 218 -4.48 -7.39 -0.66
N PRO A 219 -4.37 -7.18 -1.98
CA PRO A 219 -4.87 -8.12 -2.96
C PRO A 219 -4.01 -9.39 -2.98
N SER A 220 -4.62 -10.51 -3.35
CA SER A 220 -3.99 -11.84 -3.29
C SER A 220 -2.66 -11.95 -4.04
N ILE A 221 -2.48 -11.24 -5.16
CA ILE A 221 -1.25 -11.31 -5.95
C ILE A 221 -0.06 -10.64 -5.25
N LEU A 222 -0.32 -9.63 -4.41
CA LEU A 222 0.71 -8.86 -3.70
C LEU A 222 1.04 -9.45 -2.33
N ARG A 223 0.29 -10.47 -1.88
CA ARG A 223 0.58 -11.10 -0.59
C ARG A 223 1.97 -11.72 -0.58
N ARG A 224 2.62 -11.56 0.57
CA ARG A 224 3.95 -12.09 0.86
C ARG A 224 3.86 -13.25 1.84
N ASP A 225 4.80 -14.17 1.69
CA ASP A 225 5.02 -15.23 2.65
C ASP A 225 5.55 -14.65 3.97
N LYS A 226 5.01 -15.12 5.11
CA LYS A 226 5.30 -14.52 6.42
C LYS A 226 6.74 -14.79 6.89
N ASP A 227 7.32 -15.92 6.49
CA ASP A 227 8.63 -16.35 6.95
C ASP A 227 9.75 -15.80 6.06
N SER A 228 9.53 -15.80 4.74
CA SER A 228 10.54 -15.37 3.77
C SER A 228 10.39 -13.91 3.31
N GLY A 229 9.21 -13.30 3.45
CA GLY A 229 8.92 -11.95 2.98
C GLY A 229 8.83 -11.81 1.44
N HIS A 230 8.98 -12.91 0.70
CA HIS A 230 8.85 -12.92 -0.76
C HIS A 230 7.38 -12.96 -1.20
N TYR A 231 7.11 -12.43 -2.39
CA TYR A 231 5.79 -12.53 -2.98
C TYR A 231 5.42 -13.99 -3.27
N VAL A 232 4.20 -14.39 -2.90
CA VAL A 232 3.76 -15.79 -3.11
C VAL A 232 3.42 -16.05 -4.58
N HIS A 233 2.77 -15.09 -5.25
CA HIS A 233 2.22 -15.29 -6.59
C HIS A 233 2.65 -14.23 -7.62
N TYR A 234 3.17 -13.08 -7.17
CA TYR A 234 3.48 -11.93 -8.03
C TYR A 234 4.41 -12.26 -9.22
N PHE A 235 5.39 -13.15 -9.00
CA PHE A 235 6.35 -13.58 -10.01
C PHE A 235 5.70 -14.24 -11.23
N ASN A 236 4.56 -14.91 -11.04
CA ASN A 236 3.88 -15.72 -12.05
C ASN A 236 2.56 -15.10 -12.53
N GLU A 237 2.30 -13.83 -12.24
CA GLU A 237 1.02 -13.19 -12.54
C GLU A 237 0.62 -13.28 -14.03
N LYS A 238 1.60 -13.13 -14.93
CA LYS A 238 1.37 -13.22 -16.37
C LYS A 238 1.01 -14.63 -16.78
N GLU A 239 1.72 -15.61 -16.25
CA GLU A 239 1.55 -17.03 -16.55
C GLU A 239 0.17 -17.49 -16.05
N LEU A 240 -0.19 -17.13 -14.81
CA LEU A 240 -1.51 -17.41 -14.23
C LEU A 240 -2.66 -16.87 -15.10
N SER A 241 -2.56 -15.61 -15.53
CA SER A 241 -3.60 -15.00 -16.38
C SER A 241 -3.63 -15.62 -17.77
N SER A 242 -2.48 -15.91 -18.37
CA SER A 242 -2.37 -16.49 -19.72
C SER A 242 -2.87 -17.94 -19.77
N GLU A 243 -2.55 -18.75 -18.76
CA GLU A 243 -3.02 -20.13 -18.66
C GLU A 243 -4.54 -20.17 -18.53
N MET A 244 -5.12 -19.34 -17.67
CA MET A 244 -6.58 -19.29 -17.50
C MET A 244 -7.30 -18.91 -18.80
N LEU A 245 -6.78 -17.91 -19.53
CA LEU A 245 -7.33 -17.51 -20.84
C LEU A 245 -7.17 -18.60 -21.91
N THR A 246 -6.16 -19.45 -21.78
CA THR A 246 -5.91 -20.58 -22.69
C THR A 246 -6.82 -21.76 -22.42
N VAL A 247 -7.05 -22.09 -21.13
CA VAL A 247 -7.86 -23.25 -20.73
C VAL A 247 -9.35 -22.97 -20.89
N GLN A 248 -9.82 -21.75 -20.62
CA GLN A 248 -11.24 -21.39 -20.62
C GLN A 248 -11.58 -20.19 -21.52
N PRO A 249 -11.18 -20.16 -22.80
CA PRO A 249 -11.33 -18.97 -23.65
C PRO A 249 -12.79 -18.53 -23.83
N SER A 250 -13.74 -19.47 -23.86
CA SER A 250 -15.17 -19.18 -24.03
C SER A 250 -15.74 -18.35 -22.89
N GLU A 251 -15.28 -18.59 -21.65
CA GLU A 251 -15.73 -17.87 -20.46
C GLU A 251 -15.35 -16.39 -20.50
N PHE A 252 -14.26 -16.04 -21.19
CA PHE A 252 -13.77 -14.66 -21.30
C PHE A 252 -14.17 -13.98 -22.63
N SER A 253 -14.99 -14.62 -23.46
CA SER A 253 -15.36 -14.11 -24.79
C SER A 253 -16.10 -12.76 -24.75
N SER A 254 -16.86 -12.51 -23.69
CA SER A 254 -17.56 -11.25 -23.44
C SER A 254 -16.70 -10.16 -22.80
N ASP A 255 -15.51 -10.51 -22.32
CA ASP A 255 -14.69 -9.65 -21.48
C ASP A 255 -13.80 -8.76 -22.33
N LYS A 256 -14.30 -7.56 -22.61
CA LYS A 256 -13.66 -6.59 -23.52
C LYS A 256 -12.36 -6.03 -22.95
N TYR A 257 -12.35 -5.68 -21.67
CA TYR A 257 -11.19 -5.07 -21.02
C TYR A 257 -10.47 -6.07 -20.12
N MET A 258 -9.17 -5.85 -19.88
CA MET A 258 -8.38 -6.65 -18.96
C MET A 258 -8.94 -6.59 -17.54
N LEU A 259 -9.58 -5.48 -17.15
CA LEU A 259 -10.34 -5.40 -15.89
C LEU A 259 -11.42 -6.50 -15.79
N ASP A 260 -12.21 -6.68 -16.85
CA ASP A 260 -13.30 -7.66 -16.87
C ASP A 260 -12.73 -9.08 -16.67
N LYS A 261 -11.63 -9.37 -17.37
CA LYS A 261 -10.90 -10.65 -17.26
C LYS A 261 -10.38 -10.89 -15.84
N LEU A 262 -9.73 -9.89 -15.23
CA LEU A 262 -9.21 -10.01 -13.87
C LEU A 262 -10.34 -10.20 -12.84
N VAL A 263 -11.47 -9.51 -12.98
CA VAL A 263 -12.61 -9.70 -12.07
C VAL A 263 -13.15 -11.13 -12.18
N ARG A 264 -13.24 -11.69 -13.40
CA ARG A 264 -13.67 -13.07 -13.61
C ARG A 264 -12.64 -14.07 -13.08
N MET A 265 -11.35 -13.86 -13.31
CA MET A 265 -10.27 -14.69 -12.75
C MET A 265 -10.37 -14.75 -11.22
N GLN A 266 -10.54 -13.60 -10.57
CA GLN A 266 -10.69 -13.51 -9.12
C GLN A 266 -11.94 -14.23 -8.61
N HIS A 267 -13.03 -14.20 -9.38
CA HIS A 267 -14.24 -14.95 -9.03
C HIS A 267 -13.98 -16.46 -8.92
N PHE A 268 -13.13 -17.00 -9.80
CA PHE A 268 -12.69 -18.41 -9.76
C PHE A 268 -11.50 -18.66 -8.83
N GLY A 269 -11.11 -17.66 -8.01
CA GLY A 269 -10.07 -17.79 -6.99
C GLY A 269 -8.64 -17.59 -7.48
N LEU A 270 -8.43 -17.16 -8.72
CA LEU A 270 -7.08 -16.81 -9.18
C LEU A 270 -6.58 -15.55 -8.47
N PRO A 271 -5.29 -15.52 -8.05
CA PRO A 271 -4.71 -14.32 -7.48
C PRO A 271 -4.67 -13.17 -8.48
N THR A 272 -5.24 -12.01 -8.13
CA THR A 272 -5.17 -10.80 -8.96
C THR A 272 -4.76 -9.57 -8.17
N ARG A 273 -4.58 -8.44 -8.88
CA ARG A 273 -4.25 -7.08 -8.38
C ARG A 273 -5.48 -6.36 -7.81
N LEU A 274 -6.65 -6.99 -7.85
CA LEU A 274 -7.90 -6.42 -7.39
C LEU A 274 -8.17 -6.81 -5.94
N LEU A 275 -8.73 -5.86 -5.19
CA LEU A 275 -9.29 -6.11 -3.87
C LEU A 275 -10.79 -5.77 -3.90
N ASP A 276 -11.63 -6.76 -3.64
CA ASP A 276 -13.09 -6.60 -3.67
C ASP A 276 -13.58 -5.54 -2.66
N LEU A 277 -14.42 -4.63 -3.12
CA LEU A 277 -15.19 -3.69 -2.31
C LEU A 277 -16.67 -3.84 -2.65
N THR A 278 -17.55 -3.36 -1.78
CA THR A 278 -18.99 -3.29 -2.04
C THR A 278 -19.56 -1.94 -1.63
N PHE A 279 -20.56 -1.46 -2.37
CA PHE A 279 -21.38 -0.32 -1.93
C PHE A 279 -22.41 -0.70 -0.87
N ASN A 280 -22.66 -1.99 -0.66
CA ASN A 280 -23.66 -2.49 0.27
C ASN A 280 -23.04 -2.85 1.63
N PRO A 281 -23.35 -2.11 2.71
CA PRO A 281 -22.80 -2.38 4.04
C PRO A 281 -23.16 -3.78 4.57
N LEU A 282 -24.34 -4.31 4.21
CA LEU A 282 -24.79 -5.62 4.68
C LEU A 282 -24.09 -6.77 3.96
N VAL A 283 -23.69 -6.58 2.70
CA VAL A 283 -22.85 -7.55 1.98
C VAL A 283 -21.46 -7.62 2.61
N ALA A 284 -20.89 -6.48 3.00
CA ALA A 284 -19.64 -6.46 3.75
C ALA A 284 -19.79 -7.13 5.13
N LEU A 285 -20.89 -6.89 5.84
CA LEU A 285 -21.16 -7.56 7.11
C LEU A 285 -21.27 -9.09 6.93
N TYR A 286 -21.92 -9.55 5.87
CA TYR A 286 -21.97 -10.98 5.54
C TYR A 286 -20.56 -11.56 5.38
N PHE A 287 -19.69 -10.91 4.60
CA PHE A 287 -18.30 -11.37 4.41
C PHE A 287 -17.50 -11.36 5.72
N ALA A 288 -17.77 -10.40 6.61
CA ALA A 288 -17.16 -10.37 7.94
C ALA A 288 -17.59 -11.57 8.81
N CYS A 289 -18.75 -12.18 8.53
CA CYS A 289 -19.24 -13.35 9.24
C CYS A 289 -19.03 -14.67 8.50
N GLU A 290 -18.48 -14.66 7.27
CA GLU A 290 -18.51 -15.82 6.36
C GLU A 290 -17.78 -17.04 6.91
N THR A 291 -16.60 -16.86 7.52
CA THR A 291 -15.77 -17.96 8.03
C THR A 291 -15.39 -17.79 9.50
N ASN A 292 -15.13 -18.93 10.15
CA ASN A 292 -14.61 -19.11 11.50
C ASN A 292 -15.30 -18.24 12.58
N ASN A 293 -16.29 -18.83 13.26
CA ASN A 293 -17.12 -18.13 14.26
C ASN A 293 -16.40 -17.81 15.57
N GLU A 294 -15.28 -18.49 15.85
CA GLU A 294 -14.48 -18.31 17.07
C GLU A 294 -13.55 -17.08 16.98
N ILE A 295 -13.29 -16.60 15.77
CA ILE A 295 -12.45 -15.43 15.52
C ILE A 295 -13.36 -14.23 15.27
N ASP A 296 -13.04 -13.07 15.83
CA ASP A 296 -13.74 -11.83 15.52
C ASP A 296 -13.55 -11.44 14.05
N GLY A 297 -14.63 -10.99 13.41
CA GLY A 297 -14.58 -10.41 12.06
C GLY A 297 -14.42 -8.89 12.10
N GLU A 298 -14.34 -8.29 10.92
CA GLU A 298 -14.28 -6.84 10.76
C GLU A 298 -15.03 -6.37 9.53
N VAL A 299 -15.73 -5.24 9.66
CA VAL A 299 -16.15 -4.44 8.51
C VAL A 299 -15.30 -3.19 8.42
N ILE A 300 -14.65 -3.04 7.28
CA ILE A 300 -13.81 -1.89 6.94
C ILE A 300 -14.62 -0.97 6.04
N ILE A 301 -14.67 0.30 6.40
CA ILE A 301 -15.39 1.35 5.68
C ILE A 301 -14.35 2.31 5.13
N LEU A 302 -14.31 2.44 3.80
CA LEU A 302 -13.38 3.30 3.09
C LEU A 302 -14.17 4.46 2.47
N ARG A 303 -13.73 5.69 2.71
CA ARG A 303 -14.33 6.90 2.13
C ARG A 303 -13.29 7.67 1.35
N THR A 304 -13.62 8.03 0.12
CA THR A 304 -12.74 8.83 -0.75
C THR A 304 -13.57 9.83 -1.56
N LYS A 305 -12.94 10.83 -2.15
CA LYS A 305 -13.62 11.81 -3.02
C LYS A 305 -14.17 11.11 -4.27
N LYS A 306 -15.37 11.51 -4.71
CA LYS A 306 -15.97 10.98 -5.96
C LYS A 306 -15.06 11.15 -7.19
N SER A 307 -14.29 12.24 -7.25
CA SER A 307 -13.33 12.51 -8.33
C SER A 307 -12.15 11.53 -8.39
N ALA A 308 -11.84 10.87 -7.28
CA ALA A 308 -10.77 9.86 -7.20
C ALA A 308 -11.24 8.48 -7.71
N VAL A 309 -12.56 8.24 -7.70
CA VAL A 309 -13.15 6.99 -8.19
C VAL A 309 -13.11 6.97 -9.73
N LYS A 310 -12.51 5.93 -10.30
CA LYS A 310 -12.41 5.72 -11.74
C LYS A 310 -13.46 4.72 -12.21
N PHE A 311 -13.86 4.86 -13.47
CA PHE A 311 -14.70 3.90 -14.16
C PHE A 311 -13.82 2.94 -14.97
N TYR A 312 -14.38 1.78 -15.29
CA TYR A 312 -13.71 0.70 -16.03
C TYR A 312 -13.05 1.14 -17.35
N ASP A 313 -13.54 2.21 -17.98
CA ASP A 313 -13.05 2.73 -19.26
C ASP A 313 -11.94 3.77 -19.13
N SER A 314 -11.56 4.14 -17.91
CA SER A 314 -10.45 5.07 -17.65
C SER A 314 -9.12 4.54 -18.18
N ASP A 315 -8.30 5.43 -18.74
CA ASP A 315 -6.96 5.12 -19.24
C ASP A 315 -6.05 4.58 -18.14
N THR A 316 -6.11 5.15 -16.93
CA THR A 316 -5.36 4.64 -15.78
C THR A 316 -5.73 3.20 -15.45
N VAL A 317 -7.02 2.83 -15.55
CA VAL A 317 -7.47 1.47 -15.25
C VAL A 317 -6.87 0.50 -16.25
N SER A 318 -6.85 0.86 -17.54
CA SER A 318 -6.18 0.06 -18.57
C SER A 318 -4.68 -0.07 -18.32
N CYS A 319 -3.99 1.02 -17.96
CA CYS A 319 -2.57 0.97 -17.61
C CYS A 319 -2.31 -0.03 -16.48
N LEU A 320 -3.10 0.05 -15.39
CA LEU A 320 -2.88 -0.77 -14.21
C LEU A 320 -3.29 -2.23 -14.36
N THR A 321 -4.37 -2.51 -15.08
CA THR A 321 -4.81 -3.89 -15.31
C THR A 321 -3.89 -4.62 -16.28
N ASN A 322 -3.38 -3.94 -17.32
CA ASN A 322 -2.45 -4.56 -18.28
C ASN A 322 -1.05 -4.80 -17.73
N LEU A 323 -0.69 -4.29 -16.54
CA LEU A 323 0.50 -4.73 -15.82
C LEU A 323 0.51 -6.26 -15.60
N SER A 324 -0.67 -6.87 -15.43
CA SER A 324 -0.78 -8.33 -15.28
C SER A 324 -0.30 -9.12 -16.52
N LYS A 325 -0.19 -8.49 -17.69
CA LYS A 325 0.33 -9.12 -18.93
C LYS A 325 1.85 -9.05 -19.07
N LEU A 326 2.54 -8.28 -18.22
CA LEU A 326 3.99 -8.16 -18.24
C LEU A 326 4.64 -9.27 -17.40
N SER A 327 5.78 -9.77 -17.85
CA SER A 327 6.56 -10.71 -17.04
C SER A 327 7.12 -10.02 -15.80
N TYR A 328 7.54 -10.80 -14.80
CA TYR A 328 8.15 -10.23 -13.60
C TYR A 328 9.36 -9.33 -13.90
N GLY A 329 10.30 -9.80 -14.74
CA GLY A 329 11.47 -9.00 -15.13
C GLY A 329 11.10 -7.70 -15.88
N GLN A 330 10.06 -7.73 -16.72
CA GLN A 330 9.55 -6.51 -17.37
C GLN A 330 8.98 -5.51 -16.35
N LYS A 331 8.29 -5.99 -15.31
CA LYS A 331 7.78 -5.12 -14.24
C LYS A 331 8.92 -4.51 -13.42
N GLU A 332 9.97 -5.27 -13.12
CA GLU A 332 11.14 -4.77 -12.39
C GLU A 332 11.84 -3.64 -13.17
N MET A 333 12.11 -3.86 -14.46
CA MET A 333 12.69 -2.84 -15.33
C MET A 333 11.78 -1.61 -15.45
N LEU A 334 10.47 -1.82 -15.62
CA LEU A 334 9.49 -0.71 -15.65
C LEU A 334 9.47 0.07 -14.32
N ALA A 335 9.59 -0.61 -13.18
CA ALA A 335 9.64 0.02 -11.88
C ALA A 335 10.89 0.89 -11.72
N GLN A 336 12.05 0.45 -12.23
CA GLN A 336 13.28 1.24 -12.28
C GLN A 336 13.10 2.48 -13.16
N HIS A 337 12.53 2.34 -14.35
CA HIS A 337 12.29 3.48 -15.25
C HIS A 337 11.31 4.52 -14.69
N ILE A 338 10.32 4.10 -13.91
CA ILE A 338 9.43 5.04 -13.20
C ILE A 338 10.23 5.82 -12.14
N LYS A 339 11.20 5.19 -11.45
CA LYS A 339 12.07 5.89 -10.49
C LYS A 339 12.92 6.95 -11.20
N GLU A 340 13.56 6.58 -12.29
CA GLU A 340 14.35 7.49 -13.11
C GLU A 340 13.50 8.64 -13.68
N ALA A 341 12.26 8.35 -14.09
CA ALA A 341 11.33 9.37 -14.54
C ALA A 341 11.02 10.40 -13.45
N LYS A 342 10.80 9.97 -12.20
CA LYS A 342 10.57 10.88 -11.07
C LYS A 342 11.78 11.79 -10.80
N ASN A 343 12.99 11.23 -10.90
CA ASN A 343 14.23 11.99 -10.74
C ASN A 343 14.35 13.07 -11.84
N LYS A 344 14.09 12.69 -13.11
CA LYS A 344 14.09 13.63 -14.24
C LYS A 344 13.06 14.74 -14.11
N ASP A 345 11.86 14.45 -13.58
CA ASP A 345 10.86 15.48 -13.30
C ASP A 345 11.35 16.48 -12.23
N SER A 346 12.09 16.00 -11.24
CA SER A 346 12.66 16.83 -10.16
C SER A 346 13.78 17.73 -10.70
N GLU A 347 14.67 17.18 -11.53
CA GLU A 347 15.73 17.92 -12.24
C GLU A 347 15.15 18.98 -13.18
N PHE A 348 14.15 18.60 -13.98
CA PHE A 348 13.46 19.50 -14.92
C PHE A 348 12.81 20.67 -14.18
N PHE A 349 12.17 20.42 -13.04
CA PHE A 349 11.54 21.47 -12.23
C PHE A 349 12.56 22.43 -11.60
N GLN A 350 13.65 21.91 -11.03
CA GLN A 350 14.71 22.73 -10.44
C GLN A 350 15.39 23.64 -11.48
N LEU A 351 15.62 23.13 -12.69
CA LEU A 351 16.25 23.93 -13.73
C LEU A 351 15.33 25.01 -14.28
N ASN A 352 14.04 24.72 -14.49
CA ASN A 352 13.07 25.72 -14.92
C ASN A 352 12.93 26.87 -13.91
N GLN A 353 13.02 26.60 -12.61
CA GLN A 353 13.10 27.67 -11.61
C GLN A 353 14.39 28.51 -11.74
N LYS A 354 15.54 27.86 -11.97
CA LYS A 354 16.82 28.57 -12.17
C LYS A 354 16.83 29.43 -13.44
N ILE A 355 16.21 28.97 -14.53
CA ILE A 355 16.06 29.70 -15.79
C ILE A 355 15.12 30.90 -15.62
N ASN A 356 13.97 30.71 -14.97
CA ASN A 356 13.02 31.81 -14.72
C ASN A 356 13.58 32.90 -13.78
N ASN A 357 14.55 32.58 -12.92
CA ASN A 357 15.22 33.54 -12.05
C ASN A 357 16.44 34.23 -12.70
N LYS A 358 16.95 33.71 -13.82
CA LYS A 358 18.02 34.34 -14.60
C LYS A 358 17.47 34.80 -15.95
N ASN A 359 16.92 36.01 -15.97
CA ASN A 359 16.66 36.71 -17.24
C ASN A 359 17.98 36.80 -18.03
N ASN A 360 18.02 36.12 -19.18
CA ASN A 360 19.13 36.00 -20.14
C ASN A 360 20.23 34.99 -19.80
N ILE A 361 20.13 33.77 -20.36
CA ILE A 361 21.29 33.07 -20.95
C ILE A 361 20.82 32.33 -22.21
N GLU A 362 21.62 32.46 -23.28
CA GLU A 362 21.43 31.87 -24.61
C GLU A 362 21.15 30.36 -24.58
N ASN A 363 20.14 29.96 -25.37
CA ASN A 363 19.75 28.58 -25.64
C ASN A 363 20.90 27.77 -26.28
N LYS A 364 21.69 27.06 -25.48
CA LYS A 364 22.38 25.86 -25.95
C LYS A 364 21.46 24.66 -25.70
N GLY A 365 20.89 24.14 -26.78
CA GLY A 365 19.84 23.12 -26.78
C GLY A 365 20.27 21.79 -26.19
N VAL A 366 20.11 21.64 -24.87
CA VAL A 366 19.91 20.33 -24.25
C VAL A 366 18.40 20.10 -24.20
N ALA A 367 17.89 19.15 -25.00
CA ALA A 367 16.50 18.73 -24.91
C ALA A 367 16.32 17.97 -23.58
N ILE A 368 15.86 18.67 -22.55
CA ILE A 368 15.60 18.04 -21.25
C ILE A 368 14.27 17.31 -21.35
N ILE A 369 14.36 15.99 -21.26
CA ILE A 369 13.23 15.08 -21.37
C ILE A 369 12.59 14.98 -19.98
N ASN A 370 11.32 15.38 -19.86
CA ASN A 370 10.56 15.16 -18.62
C ASN A 370 10.32 13.65 -18.39
N GLY A 371 10.01 13.26 -17.15
CA GLY A 371 9.87 11.87 -16.75
C GLY A 371 8.83 11.10 -17.57
N VAL A 372 7.74 11.76 -17.98
CA VAL A 372 6.74 11.18 -18.87
C VAL A 372 7.35 10.80 -20.22
N THR A 373 8.07 11.72 -20.85
CA THR A 373 8.66 11.48 -22.17
C THR A 373 9.75 10.41 -22.10
N TYR A 374 10.51 10.37 -21.00
CA TYR A 374 11.50 9.33 -20.73
C TYR A 374 10.85 7.94 -20.63
N LEU A 375 9.85 7.78 -19.76
CA LEU A 375 9.20 6.48 -19.56
C LEU A 375 8.58 5.95 -20.87
N ASN A 376 7.92 6.81 -21.63
CA ASN A 376 7.26 6.39 -22.89
C ASN A 376 8.24 6.05 -24.01
N ALA A 377 9.53 6.34 -23.85
CA ALA A 377 10.58 5.94 -24.79
C ALA A 377 11.21 4.58 -24.46
N THR A 378 10.91 3.96 -23.31
CA THR A 378 11.50 2.66 -22.94
C THR A 378 10.75 1.49 -23.54
N ASP A 379 11.46 0.38 -23.77
CA ASP A 379 10.90 -0.83 -24.39
C ASP A 379 9.83 -1.48 -23.51
N GLU A 380 10.01 -1.48 -22.19
CA GLU A 380 9.06 -2.01 -21.20
C GLU A 380 7.74 -1.25 -21.23
N CYS A 381 7.81 0.08 -21.35
CA CYS A 381 6.63 0.91 -21.52
C CYS A 381 5.97 0.64 -22.88
N GLY A 382 6.76 0.39 -23.92
CA GLY A 382 6.28 -0.06 -25.23
C GLY A 382 5.50 -1.39 -25.16
N HIS A 383 5.99 -2.37 -24.40
CA HIS A 383 5.28 -3.63 -24.17
C HIS A 383 3.94 -3.44 -23.44
N LEU A 384 3.92 -2.56 -22.43
CA LEU A 384 2.70 -2.20 -21.74
C LEU A 384 1.72 -1.48 -22.68
N LEU A 385 2.21 -0.51 -23.46
CA LEU A 385 1.42 0.24 -24.44
C LEU A 385 0.81 -0.69 -25.49
N HIS A 386 1.57 -1.67 -25.98
CA HIS A 386 1.07 -2.69 -26.90
C HIS A 386 -0.11 -3.46 -26.29
N SER A 387 0.04 -3.92 -25.05
CA SER A 387 -0.99 -4.64 -24.32
C SER A 387 -2.26 -3.81 -24.09
N ILE A 388 -2.12 -2.51 -23.84
CA ILE A 388 -3.24 -1.56 -23.72
C ILE A 388 -3.91 -1.34 -25.08
N LYS A 389 -3.14 -1.17 -26.15
CA LYS A 389 -3.68 -0.94 -27.50
C LYS A 389 -4.44 -2.14 -28.06
N GLU A 390 -4.14 -3.35 -27.59
CA GLU A 390 -4.91 -4.56 -27.90
C GLU A 390 -6.39 -4.39 -27.51
N GLU A 391 -6.68 -3.80 -26.33
CA GLU A 391 -8.06 -3.54 -25.87
C GLU A 391 -8.58 -2.15 -26.24
N LYS A 392 -7.69 -1.17 -26.41
CA LYS A 392 -7.99 0.23 -26.73
C LYS A 392 -7.08 0.73 -27.86
N PRO A 393 -7.39 0.43 -29.14
CA PRO A 393 -6.54 0.85 -30.27
C PRO A 393 -6.33 2.36 -30.39
N TYR A 394 -7.23 3.16 -29.81
CA TYR A 394 -7.21 4.62 -29.79
C TYR A 394 -6.47 5.22 -28.58
N PHE A 395 -5.90 4.40 -27.70
CA PHE A 395 -5.15 4.87 -26.54
C PHE A 395 -3.97 5.75 -27.00
N LYS A 396 -3.82 6.92 -26.37
CA LYS A 396 -2.72 7.83 -26.67
C LYS A 396 -1.42 7.27 -26.11
N ASP A 397 -0.32 7.42 -26.83
CA ASP A 397 1.00 6.85 -26.51
C ASP A 397 1.69 7.65 -25.38
N ILE A 398 0.95 7.90 -24.30
CA ILE A 398 1.34 8.73 -23.17
C ILE A 398 0.86 8.04 -21.89
N ILE A 399 1.74 7.25 -21.29
CA ILE A 399 1.58 6.63 -19.98
C ILE A 399 2.28 7.50 -18.94
N LYS A 400 1.58 7.85 -17.87
CA LYS A 400 2.15 8.67 -16.78
C LYS A 400 2.83 7.76 -15.75
N PRO A 401 4.10 8.01 -15.37
CA PRO A 401 4.81 7.18 -14.39
C PRO A 401 4.07 7.05 -13.04
N LEU A 402 3.53 8.16 -12.53
CA LEU A 402 2.79 8.19 -11.26
C LEU A 402 1.51 7.36 -11.27
N ASP A 403 0.92 7.12 -12.45
CA ASP A 403 -0.31 6.36 -12.57
C ASP A 403 -0.08 4.86 -12.35
N LEU A 404 1.15 4.38 -12.55
CA LEU A 404 1.48 2.95 -12.50
C LEU A 404 1.74 2.44 -11.07
N GLY A 405 2.06 3.32 -10.12
CA GLY A 405 2.40 2.97 -8.73
C GLY A 405 1.33 3.32 -7.69
N ARG A 406 0.11 3.65 -8.11
CA ARG A 406 -0.97 4.06 -7.18
C ARG A 406 -2.02 2.98 -6.98
N VAL A 407 -2.75 3.07 -5.86
CA VAL A 407 -4.01 2.36 -5.63
C VAL A 407 -5.15 3.24 -6.12
N ILE A 408 -6.08 2.70 -6.90
CA ILE A 408 -7.27 3.44 -7.34
C ILE A 408 -8.55 2.70 -7.01
N PHE A 409 -9.61 3.46 -6.69
CA PHE A 409 -10.96 2.94 -6.59
C PHE A 409 -11.54 2.82 -7.98
N VAL A 410 -12.08 1.64 -8.31
CA VAL A 410 -12.65 1.35 -9.63
C VAL A 410 -14.07 0.85 -9.47
N ARG A 411 -14.99 1.49 -10.21
CA ARG A 411 -16.32 0.94 -10.45
C ARG A 411 -16.25 -0.04 -11.61
N GLY A 412 -16.41 -1.33 -11.30
CA GLY A 412 -16.50 -2.37 -12.31
C GLY A 412 -17.74 -2.20 -13.18
N ARG A 413 -17.66 -2.70 -14.40
CA ARG A 413 -18.84 -2.84 -15.26
C ARG A 413 -19.72 -3.96 -14.69
N MET A 414 -21.04 -3.79 -14.72
CA MET A 414 -21.99 -4.83 -14.28
C MET A 414 -22.14 -5.96 -15.34
N SER A 415 -21.02 -6.41 -15.91
CA SER A 415 -20.96 -7.47 -16.93
C SER A 415 -21.04 -8.88 -16.34
N ASN A 416 -20.75 -9.01 -15.04
CA ASN A 416 -20.80 -10.28 -14.31
C ASN A 416 -21.89 -10.22 -13.22
N SER A 417 -22.70 -11.28 -13.13
CA SER A 417 -23.80 -11.41 -12.16
C SER A 417 -23.32 -11.24 -10.72
N ARG A 418 -22.09 -11.70 -10.39
CA ARG A 418 -21.47 -11.51 -9.06
C ARG A 418 -21.30 -10.03 -8.73
N ILE A 419 -20.76 -9.24 -9.65
CA ILE A 419 -20.54 -7.79 -9.43
C ILE A 419 -21.89 -7.11 -9.18
N SER A 420 -22.90 -7.46 -9.98
CA SER A 420 -24.25 -6.91 -9.82
C SER A 420 -24.86 -7.27 -8.46
N SER A 421 -24.77 -8.53 -8.06
CA SER A 421 -25.38 -9.02 -6.82
C SER A 421 -24.69 -8.48 -5.57
N GLN A 422 -23.39 -8.24 -5.66
CA GLN A 422 -22.59 -7.69 -4.56
C GLN A 422 -22.58 -6.17 -4.53
N SER A 423 -23.18 -5.48 -5.52
CA SER A 423 -22.94 -4.04 -5.75
C SER A 423 -21.43 -3.73 -5.73
N GLY A 424 -20.67 -4.49 -6.52
CA GLY A 424 -19.22 -4.60 -6.43
C GLY A 424 -18.48 -3.37 -6.95
N ALA A 425 -17.43 -3.01 -6.22
CA ALA A 425 -16.37 -2.10 -6.63
C ALA A 425 -15.03 -2.77 -6.32
N PHE A 426 -13.92 -2.16 -6.72
CA PHE A 426 -12.60 -2.73 -6.50
C PHE A 426 -11.61 -1.64 -6.11
N LEU A 427 -10.63 -2.00 -5.28
CA LEU A 427 -9.34 -1.33 -5.34
C LEU A 427 -8.48 -2.05 -6.37
N LEU A 428 -7.88 -1.29 -7.27
CA LEU A 428 -6.89 -1.77 -8.21
C LEU A 428 -5.53 -1.24 -7.81
N PHE A 429 -4.62 -2.16 -7.49
CA PHE A 429 -3.28 -1.83 -6.98
C PHE A 429 -2.30 -1.72 -8.13
N GLY A 430 -1.52 -0.64 -8.19
CA GLY A 430 -0.38 -0.48 -9.09
C GLY A 430 0.84 -1.30 -8.69
N MET A 431 1.97 -1.09 -9.35
CA MET A 431 3.23 -1.76 -9.02
C MET A 431 3.69 -1.31 -7.64
N ASP A 432 3.93 -2.29 -6.75
CA ASP A 432 4.34 -2.09 -5.36
C ASP A 432 3.49 -1.06 -4.58
N ALA A 433 2.24 -0.86 -5.03
CA ALA A 433 1.32 0.04 -4.37
C ALA A 433 0.83 -0.62 -3.08
N THR A 434 0.84 0.11 -1.98
CA THR A 434 0.28 -0.33 -0.71
C THR A 434 -0.82 0.63 -0.29
N LEU A 435 -1.91 0.09 0.24
CA LEU A 435 -2.94 0.89 0.88
C LEU A 435 -2.62 0.92 2.37
N GLN A 436 -2.61 2.12 2.95
CA GLN A 436 -2.35 2.31 4.37
C GLN A 436 -3.54 1.80 5.19
N GLU A 437 -3.29 0.93 6.16
CA GLU A 437 -4.36 0.30 6.96
C GLU A 437 -5.12 1.30 7.86
N THR A 438 -4.51 2.47 8.11
CA THR A 438 -5.07 3.62 8.83
C THR A 438 -5.80 4.62 7.93
N GLY A 439 -5.65 4.51 6.61
CA GLY A 439 -6.06 5.52 5.65
C GLY A 439 -5.02 6.62 5.45
N ASP A 440 -5.31 7.55 4.55
CA ASP A 440 -4.47 8.69 4.20
C ASP A 440 -5.30 9.96 3.94
N ASP A 441 -4.69 10.98 3.32
CA ASP A 441 -5.38 12.23 2.99
C ASP A 441 -6.47 12.08 1.91
N ASP A 442 -6.35 11.07 1.04
CA ASP A 442 -7.28 10.77 -0.04
C ASP A 442 -8.34 9.73 0.37
N VAL A 443 -8.03 8.90 1.37
CA VAL A 443 -8.87 7.78 1.82
C VAL A 443 -8.99 7.75 3.34
N THR A 444 -10.19 7.97 3.86
CA THR A 444 -10.49 7.73 5.27
C THR A 444 -10.90 6.28 5.49
N ILE A 445 -10.30 5.60 6.48
CA ILE A 445 -10.63 4.22 6.84
C ILE A 445 -11.24 4.18 8.24
N THR A 446 -12.34 3.46 8.41
CA THR A 446 -12.97 3.18 9.70
C THR A 446 -13.21 1.68 9.83
N ARG A 447 -12.89 1.12 10.99
CA ARG A 447 -13.00 -0.32 11.25
C ARG A 447 -14.05 -0.59 12.31
N VAL A 448 -14.90 -1.59 12.06
CA VAL A 448 -15.96 -2.04 12.96
C VAL A 448 -15.73 -3.50 13.27
N THR A 449 -15.45 -3.82 14.53
CA THR A 449 -15.27 -5.21 14.96
C THR A 449 -16.62 -5.92 14.99
N VAL A 450 -16.70 -7.09 14.36
CA VAL A 450 -17.91 -7.91 14.30
C VAL A 450 -17.76 -9.12 15.19
N LYS A 451 -18.58 -9.18 16.25
CA LYS A 451 -18.66 -10.30 17.19
C LYS A 451 -19.93 -11.12 16.94
N LYS A 452 -20.03 -12.29 17.57
CA LYS A 452 -21.23 -13.16 17.51
C LYS A 452 -21.73 -13.42 16.08
N LYS A 453 -20.80 -13.75 15.17
CA LYS A 453 -21.03 -13.91 13.72
C LYS A 453 -22.23 -14.79 13.38
N ASP A 454 -22.45 -15.88 14.12
CA ASP A 454 -23.58 -16.79 13.91
C ASP A 454 -24.95 -16.12 14.07
N ILE A 455 -25.09 -15.23 15.05
CA ILE A 455 -26.34 -14.52 15.30
C ILE A 455 -26.58 -13.54 14.16
N ILE A 456 -25.55 -12.78 13.78
CA ILE A 456 -25.62 -11.80 12.69
C ILE A 456 -25.94 -12.48 11.36
N LYS A 457 -25.31 -13.62 11.05
CA LYS A 457 -25.62 -14.42 9.85
C LYS A 457 -27.09 -14.80 9.77
N LYS A 458 -27.67 -15.34 10.85
CA LYS A 458 -29.10 -15.68 10.90
C LYS A 458 -29.99 -14.45 10.71
N GLN A 459 -29.59 -13.29 11.24
CA GLN A 459 -30.33 -12.04 11.04
C GLN A 459 -30.23 -11.54 9.59
N LEU A 460 -29.07 -11.68 8.94
CA LEU A 460 -28.86 -11.36 7.53
C LEU A 460 -29.67 -12.28 6.60
N GLU A 461 -29.76 -13.57 6.93
CA GLU A 461 -30.60 -14.53 6.20
C GLU A 461 -32.07 -14.12 6.19
N ILE A 462 -32.60 -13.59 7.30
CA ILE A 462 -33.98 -13.05 7.37
C ILE A 462 -34.16 -11.87 6.41
N MET A 463 -33.10 -11.08 6.16
CA MET A 463 -33.08 -9.99 5.18
C MET A 463 -32.75 -10.46 3.76
N ASN A 464 -32.76 -11.78 3.49
CA ASN A 464 -32.45 -12.38 2.20
C ASN A 464 -30.99 -12.15 1.74
N ILE A 465 -30.06 -12.03 2.70
CA ILE A 465 -28.63 -11.89 2.46
C ILE A 465 -27.94 -13.18 2.88
N HIS A 466 -27.61 -14.02 1.91
CA HIS A 466 -27.02 -15.34 2.11
C HIS A 466 -26.14 -15.73 0.90
N ALA A 467 -25.53 -16.92 0.96
CA ALA A 467 -24.51 -17.33 0.00
C ALA A 467 -24.99 -17.30 -1.46
N SER A 468 -26.18 -17.83 -1.78
CA SER A 468 -26.68 -17.83 -3.17
C SER A 468 -27.11 -16.46 -3.69
N THR A 469 -27.53 -15.52 -2.84
CA THR A 469 -27.83 -14.15 -3.26
C THR A 469 -26.57 -13.31 -3.47
N ILE A 470 -25.46 -13.65 -2.80
CA ILE A 470 -24.18 -12.94 -2.92
C ILE A 470 -23.30 -13.54 -4.03
N TYR A 471 -23.33 -14.85 -4.20
CA TYR A 471 -22.57 -15.58 -5.22
C TYR A 471 -23.54 -16.27 -6.18
N PRO A 472 -23.99 -15.56 -7.22
CA PRO A 472 -24.90 -16.13 -8.19
C PRO A 472 -24.20 -17.25 -8.95
N GLY A 473 -24.74 -18.46 -8.82
CA GLY A 473 -24.21 -19.66 -9.47
C GLY A 473 -25.05 -20.88 -9.09
N LEU A 474 -25.20 -21.81 -10.03
CA LEU A 474 -25.94 -23.05 -9.83
C LEU A 474 -25.37 -23.88 -8.68
N GLU A 475 -24.04 -23.91 -8.54
CA GLU A 475 -23.32 -24.66 -7.52
C GLU A 475 -23.64 -24.17 -6.10
N LYS A 476 -23.46 -22.87 -5.84
CA LYS A 476 -23.78 -22.26 -4.53
C LYS A 476 -25.26 -22.39 -4.19
N SER A 477 -26.13 -22.23 -5.19
CA SER A 477 -27.57 -22.40 -5.01
C SER A 477 -27.94 -23.85 -4.68
N ALA A 478 -27.32 -24.83 -5.36
CA ALA A 478 -27.53 -26.25 -5.11
C ALA A 478 -26.98 -26.67 -3.73
N GLU A 479 -25.79 -26.19 -3.36
CA GLU A 479 -25.20 -26.41 -2.04
C GLU A 479 -26.10 -25.87 -0.92
N GLU A 480 -26.67 -24.67 -1.09
CA GLU A 480 -27.60 -24.09 -0.13
C GLU A 480 -28.88 -24.91 0.00
N ILE A 481 -29.47 -25.35 -1.12
CA ILE A 481 -30.65 -26.22 -1.12
C ILE A 481 -30.32 -27.54 -0.40
N LYS A 482 -29.17 -28.16 -0.69
CA LYS A 482 -28.73 -29.37 0.01
C LYS A 482 -28.63 -29.16 1.51
N ASN A 483 -27.97 -28.08 1.94
CA ASN A 483 -27.81 -27.75 3.35
C ASN A 483 -29.16 -27.49 4.04
N LYS A 484 -30.07 -26.77 3.38
CA LYS A 484 -31.41 -26.47 3.89
C LYS A 484 -32.25 -27.73 4.13
N TYR A 485 -32.16 -28.70 3.24
CA TYR A 485 -32.91 -29.96 3.33
C TYR A 485 -32.11 -31.12 3.92
N LYS A 486 -30.87 -30.89 4.39
CA LYS A 486 -29.94 -31.91 4.89
C LYS A 486 -29.75 -33.09 3.91
N LEU A 487 -29.71 -32.79 2.62
CA LEU A 487 -29.48 -33.79 1.58
C LEU A 487 -27.97 -34.10 1.56
N VAL A 488 -27.62 -35.37 1.77
CA VAL A 488 -26.24 -35.88 1.77
C VAL A 488 -25.67 -35.87 0.35
#